data_AF-A0A1Y3CDA9-F1
#
_entry.id   AF-A0A1Y3CDA9-F1
#
_cell.length_a   1.000
_cell.length_b   1.000
_cell.length_c   1.000
_cell.angle_alpha   90.00
_cell.angle_beta   90.00
_cell.angle_gamma   90.00
#
_symmetry.space_group_name_H-M   'P 1'
#
loop_
_entity.id
_entity.type
_entity.pdbx_description
1 polymer ?
#
loop_
_entity_poly.entity_id
_entity_poly.type
_entity_poly.pdbx_seq_one_letter_code
_entity_poly.pdbx_strand_id
1 'polypeptide(L)'
;MFSEETKKVVVYSYDNQGVYQHSFEYLWVVGTGLAPNSTLNKPPNDKQGFACVWVDEKWEYKENHIGKTIYSIADKTAKVVKNIGKIEKGYTLLAPSQFDTWSGTVWEDTRTEQEKLEYKRSQYQKLTRYQFLRCLLENGYKASAIEAQILTIEDEFTRELTLLGFKEATNFIRNDESIIAMQSILNLSDEQVDQMWEQALIQ
;
A
#
# COMPACT_ATOMS: atom_id res chain seq x y z
N MET A 1 -33.53 4.53 -37.41
CA MET A 1 -34.09 5.86 -37.74
C MET A 1 -33.48 6.30 -39.07
N PHE A 2 -34.31 6.76 -40.03
CA PHE A 2 -33.87 7.29 -41.34
C PHE A 2 -34.15 8.79 -41.42
N SER A 3 -33.37 9.54 -42.18
CA SER A 3 -33.63 10.98 -42.37
C SER A 3 -34.77 11.22 -43.36
N GLU A 4 -35.61 12.21 -43.07
CA GLU A 4 -36.68 12.68 -43.96
C GLU A 4 -36.19 13.77 -44.93
N GLU A 5 -35.06 14.41 -44.64
CA GLU A 5 -34.45 15.46 -45.46
C GLU A 5 -32.91 15.46 -45.34
N THR A 6 -32.21 16.07 -46.30
CA THR A 6 -30.75 16.20 -46.22
C THR A 6 -30.37 17.38 -45.33
N LYS A 7 -29.66 17.14 -44.23
CA LYS A 7 -29.27 18.17 -43.26
C LYS A 7 -27.93 17.89 -42.59
N LYS A 8 -27.31 18.94 -42.04
CA LYS A 8 -26.15 18.81 -41.15
C LYS A 8 -26.61 18.69 -39.70
N VAL A 9 -26.08 17.70 -38.99
CA VAL A 9 -26.36 17.44 -37.57
C VAL A 9 -25.06 17.18 -36.82
N VAL A 10 -25.05 17.40 -35.50
CA VAL A 10 -23.96 16.92 -34.64
C VAL A 10 -24.32 15.52 -34.15
N VAL A 11 -23.40 14.58 -34.33
CA VAL A 11 -23.54 13.21 -33.85
C VAL A 11 -22.46 12.90 -32.83
N TYR A 12 -22.76 11.96 -31.94
CA TYR A 12 -21.90 11.51 -30.86
C TYR A 12 -21.53 10.05 -31.09
N SER A 13 -20.24 9.80 -31.24
CA SER A 13 -19.66 8.48 -31.52
C SER A 13 -19.36 7.72 -30.24
N TYR A 14 -19.51 6.40 -30.29
CA TYR A 14 -19.08 5.49 -29.25
C TYR A 14 -18.33 4.28 -29.83
N ASP A 15 -17.53 3.62 -29.00
CA ASP A 15 -16.80 2.41 -29.39
C ASP A 15 -17.67 1.15 -29.34
N ASN A 16 -17.07 -0.02 -29.60
CA ASN A 16 -17.79 -1.30 -29.57
C ASN A 16 -18.30 -1.72 -28.18
N GLN A 17 -17.84 -1.06 -27.11
CA GLN A 17 -18.34 -1.23 -25.75
C GLN A 17 -19.40 -0.17 -25.39
N GLY A 18 -19.76 0.71 -26.32
CA GLY A 18 -20.68 1.82 -26.12
C GLY A 18 -20.04 3.04 -25.47
N VAL A 19 -18.73 3.07 -25.21
CA VAL A 19 -18.06 4.18 -24.53
C VAL A 19 -17.95 5.36 -25.47
N TYR A 20 -18.46 6.53 -25.04
CA TYR A 20 -18.36 7.78 -25.78
C TYR A 20 -16.91 8.10 -26.14
N GLN A 21 -16.68 8.51 -27.40
CA GLN A 21 -15.35 8.85 -27.92
C GLN A 21 -15.23 10.35 -28.21
N HIS A 22 -16.06 10.86 -29.12
CA HIS A 22 -16.06 12.26 -29.54
C HIS A 22 -17.36 12.62 -30.27
N SER A 23 -17.57 13.91 -30.52
CA SER A 23 -18.65 14.42 -31.37
C SER A 23 -18.09 14.96 -32.69
N PHE A 24 -18.90 14.95 -33.75
CA PHE A 24 -18.53 15.54 -35.04
C PHE A 24 -19.77 15.98 -35.84
N GLU A 25 -19.57 16.87 -36.81
CA GLU A 25 -20.61 17.26 -37.76
C GLU A 25 -20.81 16.18 -38.83
N TYR A 26 -22.05 15.80 -39.08
CA TYR A 26 -22.44 14.76 -40.04
C TYR A 26 -23.50 15.27 -41.01
N LEU A 27 -23.26 15.07 -42.31
CA LEU A 27 -24.26 15.33 -43.35
C LEU A 27 -25.18 14.10 -43.45
N TRP A 28 -26.39 14.21 -42.90
CA TRP A 28 -27.38 13.14 -42.92
C TRP A 28 -28.27 13.28 -44.15
N VAL A 29 -28.08 12.39 -45.12
CA VAL A 29 -28.78 12.41 -46.41
C VAL A 29 -30.19 11.83 -46.26
N VAL A 30 -31.17 12.41 -46.97
CA VAL A 30 -32.54 11.88 -47.01
C VAL A 30 -32.56 10.39 -47.36
N GLY A 31 -33.36 9.62 -46.64
CA GLY A 31 -33.52 8.18 -46.83
C GLY A 31 -32.38 7.30 -46.28
N THR A 32 -31.31 7.87 -45.70
CA THR A 32 -30.21 7.09 -45.08
C THR A 32 -30.32 7.01 -43.56
N GLY A 33 -29.70 5.98 -42.97
CA GLY A 33 -29.47 5.91 -41.53
C GLY A 33 -28.32 6.83 -41.09
N LEU A 34 -28.13 6.92 -39.77
CA LEU A 34 -26.93 7.52 -39.19
C LEU A 34 -25.71 6.62 -39.40
N ALA A 35 -24.52 7.20 -39.24
CA ALA A 35 -23.29 6.42 -39.16
C ALA A 35 -23.40 5.32 -38.07
N PRO A 36 -22.80 4.14 -38.28
CA PRO A 36 -22.72 3.11 -37.25
C PRO A 36 -22.14 3.66 -35.94
N ASN A 37 -22.56 3.09 -34.81
CA ASN A 37 -22.10 3.46 -33.46
C ASN A 37 -22.18 4.97 -33.17
N SER A 38 -23.21 5.63 -33.69
CA SER A 38 -23.44 7.07 -33.51
C SER A 38 -24.87 7.34 -33.05
N THR A 39 -25.05 8.42 -32.30
CA THR A 39 -26.37 8.88 -31.82
C THR A 39 -26.49 10.40 -31.92
N LEU A 40 -27.72 10.91 -32.02
CA LEU A 40 -28.04 12.33 -31.93
C LEU A 40 -28.16 12.80 -30.48
N ASN A 41 -28.33 11.85 -29.55
CA ASN A 41 -28.47 12.18 -28.14
C ASN A 41 -27.11 12.64 -27.62
N LYS A 42 -27.07 13.85 -27.08
CA LYS A 42 -25.86 14.39 -26.46
C LYS A 42 -25.50 13.59 -25.21
N PRO A 43 -24.25 13.13 -25.05
CA PRO A 43 -23.81 12.51 -23.80
C PRO A 43 -23.88 13.56 -22.69
N PRO A 44 -24.26 13.17 -21.47
CA PRO A 44 -24.17 14.05 -20.32
C PRO A 44 -22.70 14.44 -20.04
N ASN A 45 -22.52 15.50 -19.25
CA ASN A 45 -21.19 16.07 -18.99
C ASN A 45 -20.24 15.06 -18.32
N ASP A 46 -18.94 15.26 -18.50
CA ASP A 46 -17.94 14.41 -17.86
C ASP A 46 -18.11 14.38 -16.35
N LYS A 47 -17.94 13.18 -15.77
CA LYS A 47 -18.04 12.94 -14.33
C LYS A 47 -16.82 12.15 -13.90
N GLN A 48 -16.04 12.69 -12.96
CA GLN A 48 -14.81 12.06 -12.49
C GLN A 48 -15.06 10.63 -11.99
N GLY A 49 -14.27 9.68 -12.48
CA GLY A 49 -14.39 8.25 -12.13
C GLY A 49 -15.51 7.51 -12.85
N PHE A 50 -16.17 8.13 -13.84
CA PHE A 50 -17.19 7.50 -14.68
C PHE A 50 -16.88 7.70 -16.16
N ALA A 51 -17.32 6.75 -16.97
CA ALA A 51 -17.42 6.86 -18.42
C ALA A 51 -18.89 6.93 -18.82
N CYS A 52 -19.17 7.67 -19.88
CA CYS A 52 -20.49 7.72 -20.49
C CYS A 52 -20.62 6.59 -21.51
N VAL A 53 -21.58 5.68 -21.30
CA VAL A 53 -21.76 4.45 -22.10
C VAL A 53 -23.15 4.41 -22.70
N TRP A 54 -23.24 4.16 -24.01
CA TRP A 54 -24.48 3.99 -24.76
C TRP A 54 -25.04 2.58 -24.54
N VAL A 55 -26.22 2.49 -23.92
CA VAL A 55 -26.90 1.24 -23.58
C VAL A 55 -28.40 1.45 -23.80
N ASP A 56 -29.08 0.54 -24.51
CA ASP A 56 -30.54 0.59 -24.72
C ASP A 56 -31.06 1.96 -25.15
N GLU A 57 -30.41 2.56 -26.16
CA GLU A 57 -30.75 3.86 -26.76
C GLU A 57 -30.65 5.08 -25.81
N LYS A 58 -29.89 4.95 -24.71
CA LYS A 58 -29.63 6.03 -23.76
C LYS A 58 -28.18 6.04 -23.29
N TRP A 59 -27.74 7.21 -22.81
CA TRP A 59 -26.45 7.37 -22.16
C TRP A 59 -26.57 7.03 -20.67
N GLU A 60 -25.66 6.20 -20.18
CA GLU A 60 -25.54 5.86 -18.76
C GLU A 60 -24.12 6.13 -18.25
N TYR A 61 -24.00 6.61 -17.02
CA TYR A 61 -22.71 6.65 -16.34
C TYR A 61 -22.37 5.28 -15.80
N LYS A 62 -21.24 4.73 -16.26
CA LYS A 62 -20.65 3.52 -15.69
C LYS A 62 -19.32 3.86 -15.05
N GLU A 63 -19.04 3.24 -13.91
CA GLU A 63 -17.78 3.46 -13.20
C GLU A 63 -16.59 3.15 -14.12
N ASN A 64 -15.58 4.02 -14.10
CA ASN A 64 -14.37 3.83 -14.87
C ASN A 64 -13.21 3.56 -13.91
N HIS A 65 -12.85 2.28 -13.81
CA HIS A 65 -11.69 1.81 -13.06
C HIS A 65 -10.59 1.27 -13.97
N ILE A 66 -10.69 1.46 -15.30
CA ILE A 66 -9.70 0.94 -16.26
C ILE A 66 -8.30 1.40 -15.87
N GLY A 67 -7.35 0.47 -15.90
CA GLY A 67 -5.96 0.72 -15.52
C GLY A 67 -5.70 0.73 -14.01
N LYS A 68 -6.74 0.74 -13.17
CA LYS A 68 -6.57 0.54 -11.72
C LYS A 68 -6.33 -0.94 -11.41
N THR A 69 -5.56 -1.17 -10.35
CA THR A 69 -5.36 -2.50 -9.76
C THR A 69 -6.44 -2.77 -8.73
N ILE A 70 -7.07 -3.94 -8.83
CA ILE A 70 -7.96 -4.50 -7.82
C ILE A 70 -7.33 -5.74 -7.19
N TYR A 71 -7.74 -6.05 -5.97
CA TYR A 71 -7.22 -7.15 -5.18
C TYR A 71 -8.33 -8.11 -4.79
N SER A 72 -8.10 -9.40 -4.95
CA SER A 72 -9.01 -10.46 -4.52
C SER A 72 -9.10 -10.47 -2.98
N ILE A 73 -10.32 -10.42 -2.46
CA ILE A 73 -10.55 -10.48 -1.00
C ILE A 73 -10.30 -11.88 -0.42
N ALA A 74 -10.17 -12.91 -1.28
CA ALA A 74 -9.97 -14.29 -0.87
C ALA A 74 -8.49 -14.65 -0.71
N ASP A 75 -7.62 -14.14 -1.59
CA ASP A 75 -6.21 -14.56 -1.69
C ASP A 75 -5.22 -13.42 -1.93
N LYS A 76 -5.68 -12.16 -1.90
CA LYS A 76 -4.88 -10.93 -2.08
C LYS A 76 -4.25 -10.77 -3.48
N THR A 77 -4.59 -11.63 -4.44
CA THR A 77 -4.04 -11.55 -5.80
C THR A 77 -4.47 -10.26 -6.51
N ALA A 78 -3.51 -9.64 -7.21
CA ALA A 78 -3.71 -8.39 -7.93
C ALA A 78 -4.16 -8.61 -9.37
N LYS A 79 -5.09 -7.80 -9.86
CA LYS A 79 -5.60 -7.80 -11.24
C LYS A 79 -5.80 -6.37 -11.72
N VAL A 80 -5.40 -6.06 -12.95
CA VAL A 80 -5.68 -4.76 -13.58
C VAL A 80 -7.05 -4.78 -14.25
N VAL A 81 -7.87 -3.77 -14.00
CA VAL A 81 -9.20 -3.62 -14.63
C VAL A 81 -9.03 -3.20 -16.08
N LYS A 82 -9.71 -3.92 -16.99
CA LYS A 82 -9.66 -3.69 -18.45
C LYS A 82 -10.97 -3.20 -19.06
N ASN A 83 -12.08 -3.30 -18.32
CA ASN A 83 -13.41 -3.01 -18.82
C ASN A 83 -14.06 -1.90 -18.00
N ILE A 84 -14.93 -1.11 -18.64
CA ILE A 84 -15.78 -0.14 -17.95
C ILE A 84 -16.85 -0.87 -17.14
N GLY A 85 -17.13 -0.36 -15.94
CA GLY A 85 -18.15 -0.87 -15.05
C GLY A 85 -17.69 -0.95 -13.61
N LYS A 86 -18.58 -1.47 -12.77
CA LYS A 86 -18.26 -1.80 -11.38
C LYS A 86 -17.20 -2.89 -11.34
N ILE A 87 -16.34 -2.84 -10.33
CA ILE A 87 -15.39 -3.92 -10.07
C ILE A 87 -16.16 -5.22 -9.77
N GLU A 88 -15.57 -6.35 -10.19
CA GLU A 88 -16.16 -7.68 -10.01
C GLU A 88 -16.37 -8.00 -8.52
N LYS A 89 -17.44 -8.73 -8.18
CA LYS A 89 -17.67 -9.18 -6.80
C LYS A 89 -16.49 -10.05 -6.34
N GLY A 90 -16.06 -9.89 -5.09
CA GLY A 90 -14.88 -10.57 -4.56
C GLY A 90 -13.58 -9.80 -4.75
N TYR A 91 -13.65 -8.59 -5.30
CA TYR A 91 -12.50 -7.70 -5.43
C TYR A 91 -12.72 -6.37 -4.71
N THR A 92 -11.62 -5.74 -4.34
CA THR A 92 -11.56 -4.40 -3.75
C THR A 92 -10.46 -3.57 -4.41
N LEU A 93 -10.59 -2.24 -4.39
CA LEU A 93 -9.52 -1.31 -4.79
C LEU A 93 -8.50 -1.08 -3.67
N LEU A 94 -8.79 -1.55 -2.45
CA LEU A 94 -7.89 -1.43 -1.31
C LEU A 94 -6.77 -2.47 -1.44
N ALA A 95 -5.52 -2.02 -1.40
CA ALA A 95 -4.37 -2.93 -1.41
C ALA A 95 -4.22 -3.60 -0.04
N PRO A 96 -4.11 -4.94 0.03
CA PRO A 96 -3.80 -5.65 1.25
C PRO A 96 -2.31 -5.55 1.58
N SER A 97 -1.99 -5.58 2.87
CA SER A 97 -0.70 -5.98 3.39
C SER A 97 -0.57 -7.51 3.43
N GLN A 98 0.65 -8.01 3.63
CA GLN A 98 0.89 -9.44 3.81
C GLN A 98 0.18 -10.01 5.05
N PHE A 99 -0.08 -9.20 6.07
CA PHE A 99 -0.69 -9.61 7.34
C PHE A 99 -2.20 -9.36 7.41
N ASP A 100 -2.76 -8.68 6.41
CA ASP A 100 -4.16 -8.27 6.47
C ASP A 100 -5.12 -9.44 6.25
N THR A 101 -6.29 -9.37 6.88
CA THR A 101 -7.45 -10.20 6.56
C THR A 101 -8.62 -9.30 6.20
N TRP A 102 -9.48 -9.74 5.28
CA TRP A 102 -10.64 -8.96 4.87
C TRP A 102 -11.73 -9.01 5.95
N SER A 103 -12.12 -7.85 6.50
CA SER A 103 -13.18 -7.73 7.51
C SER A 103 -14.60 -7.80 6.94
N GLY A 104 -14.74 -7.72 5.62
CA GLY A 104 -16.01 -7.52 4.92
C GLY A 104 -16.10 -6.16 4.24
N THR A 105 -15.40 -5.15 4.76
CA THR A 105 -15.42 -3.77 4.23
C THR A 105 -14.02 -3.20 3.99
N VAL A 106 -13.05 -3.56 4.81
CA VAL A 106 -11.65 -3.09 4.74
C VAL A 106 -10.67 -4.22 5.08
N TRP A 107 -9.41 -4.03 4.70
CA TRP A 107 -8.32 -4.88 5.15
C TRP A 107 -7.95 -4.53 6.59
N GLU A 108 -7.83 -5.53 7.45
CA GLU A 108 -7.44 -5.37 8.85
C GLU A 108 -6.23 -6.24 9.17
N ASP A 109 -5.19 -5.64 9.77
CA ASP A 109 -4.03 -6.37 10.24
C ASP A 109 -4.40 -7.17 11.50
N THR A 110 -4.38 -8.50 11.40
CA THR A 110 -4.81 -9.41 12.48
C THR A 110 -3.76 -9.63 13.56
N ARG A 111 -2.56 -9.07 13.38
CA ARG A 111 -1.50 -9.18 14.38
C ARG A 111 -1.85 -8.40 15.65
N THR A 112 -1.43 -8.93 16.78
CA THR A 112 -1.39 -8.21 18.05
C THR A 112 -0.44 -7.01 17.97
N GLU A 113 -0.60 -6.03 18.87
CA GLU A 113 0.32 -4.88 18.93
C GLU A 113 1.77 -5.32 19.17
N GLN A 114 1.97 -6.41 19.94
CA GLN A 114 3.29 -6.99 20.18
C GLN A 114 3.92 -7.53 18.88
N GLU A 115 3.20 -8.33 18.10
CA GLU A 115 3.69 -8.86 16.82
C GLU A 115 3.97 -7.74 15.80
N LYS A 116 3.20 -6.65 15.83
CA LYS A 116 3.45 -5.46 15.00
C LYS A 116 4.76 -4.77 15.40
N LEU A 117 5.01 -4.62 16.70
CA LEU A 117 6.27 -4.06 17.21
C LEU A 117 7.46 -4.94 16.89
N GLU A 118 7.36 -6.25 17.09
CA GLU A 118 8.40 -7.22 16.77
C GLU A 118 8.75 -7.18 15.27
N TYR A 119 7.73 -7.14 14.42
CA TYR A 119 7.92 -6.97 12.98
C TYR A 119 8.59 -5.63 12.66
N LYS A 120 8.16 -4.52 13.27
CA LYS A 120 8.80 -3.20 13.08
C LYS A 120 10.29 -3.28 13.43
N ARG A 121 10.64 -3.86 14.58
CA ARG A 121 12.02 -4.01 15.05
C ARG A 121 12.84 -4.96 14.18
N SER A 122 12.22 -5.99 13.61
CA SER A 122 12.90 -6.89 12.67
C SER A 122 13.27 -6.19 11.35
N GLN A 123 12.64 -5.06 11.03
CA GLN A 123 12.97 -4.24 9.87
C GLN A 123 14.07 -3.19 10.16
N TYR A 124 14.48 -3.02 11.42
CA TYR A 124 15.55 -2.08 11.73
C TYR A 124 16.87 -2.54 11.09
N GLN A 125 17.59 -1.58 10.53
CA GLN A 125 18.94 -1.80 10.06
C GLN A 125 19.84 -2.15 11.24
N LYS A 126 20.79 -3.05 10.98
CA LYS A 126 21.82 -3.37 11.96
C LYS A 126 22.69 -2.14 12.23
N LEU A 127 23.02 -1.89 13.48
CA LEU A 127 23.96 -0.83 13.86
C LEU A 127 25.37 -1.38 13.78
N THR A 128 26.30 -0.59 13.27
CA THR A 128 27.72 -0.90 13.43
C THR A 128 28.14 -0.73 14.89
N ARG A 129 29.26 -1.34 15.28
CA ARG A 129 29.84 -1.16 16.62
C ARG A 129 30.03 0.31 17.00
N TYR A 130 30.51 1.12 16.06
CA TYR A 130 30.71 2.54 16.31
C TYR A 130 29.38 3.27 16.59
N GLN A 131 28.37 3.08 15.74
CA GLN A 131 27.05 3.71 15.91
C GLN A 131 26.40 3.31 17.24
N PHE A 132 26.42 2.01 17.57
CA PHE A 132 25.83 1.50 18.80
C PHE A 132 26.52 2.07 20.05
N LEU A 133 27.85 1.98 20.14
CA LEU A 133 28.59 2.46 21.31
C LEU A 133 28.57 3.99 21.43
N ARG A 134 28.60 4.72 20.31
CA ARG A 134 28.45 6.18 20.31
C ARG A 134 27.09 6.60 20.85
N CYS A 135 26.01 5.99 20.35
CA CYS A 135 24.66 6.28 20.83
C CYS A 135 24.51 6.00 22.34
N LEU A 136 25.02 4.86 22.82
CA LEU A 136 25.05 4.56 24.25
C LEU A 136 25.78 5.64 25.06
N LEU A 137 26.97 6.05 24.59
CA LEU A 137 27.78 7.07 25.27
C LEU A 137 27.07 8.43 25.30
N GLU A 138 26.46 8.84 24.20
CA GLU A 138 25.68 10.09 24.09
C GLU A 138 24.46 10.09 25.02
N ASN A 139 23.88 8.91 25.28
CA ASN A 139 22.79 8.71 26.24
C ASN A 139 23.27 8.44 27.69
N GLY A 140 24.58 8.60 27.96
CA GLY A 140 25.16 8.50 29.30
C GLY A 140 25.60 7.10 29.74
N TYR A 141 25.47 6.09 28.87
CA TYR A 141 25.85 4.71 29.15
C TYR A 141 27.30 4.44 28.74
N LYS A 142 28.22 4.45 29.71
CA LYS A 142 29.63 4.14 29.48
C LYS A 142 29.85 2.64 29.30
N ALA A 143 30.66 2.25 28.32
CA ALA A 143 30.95 0.83 28.04
C ALA A 143 31.42 0.03 29.27
N SER A 144 32.32 0.60 30.07
CA SER A 144 32.81 -0.07 31.30
C SER A 144 31.72 -0.28 32.36
N ALA A 145 30.74 0.62 32.45
CA ALA A 145 29.62 0.49 33.37
C ALA A 145 28.62 -0.57 32.88
N ILE A 146 28.40 -0.66 31.56
CA ILE A 146 27.57 -1.69 30.95
C ILE A 146 28.20 -3.07 31.20
N GLU A 147 29.50 -3.24 30.94
CA GLU A 147 30.20 -4.51 31.20
C GLU A 147 30.06 -4.96 32.66
N ALA A 148 30.23 -4.04 33.60
CA ALA A 148 30.07 -4.34 35.03
C ALA A 148 28.65 -4.83 35.36
N GLN A 149 27.62 -4.27 34.72
CA GLN A 149 26.24 -4.71 34.89
C GLN A 149 25.96 -6.05 34.21
N ILE A 150 26.54 -6.31 33.02
CA ILE A 150 26.39 -7.61 32.35
C ILE A 150 26.92 -8.73 33.27
N LEU A 151 28.03 -8.50 33.97
CA LEU A 151 28.59 -9.48 34.90
C LEU A 151 27.69 -9.79 36.11
N THR A 152 26.67 -8.98 36.38
CA THR A 152 25.68 -9.24 37.46
C THR A 152 24.51 -10.11 37.03
N ILE A 153 24.38 -10.44 35.74
CA ILE A 153 23.33 -11.36 35.24
C ILE A 153 23.53 -12.72 35.91
N GLU A 154 22.48 -13.25 36.55
CA GLU A 154 22.55 -14.52 37.28
C GLU A 154 22.77 -15.71 36.34
N ASP A 155 21.98 -15.78 35.28
CA ASP A 155 22.07 -16.85 34.28
C ASP A 155 23.41 -16.81 33.54
N GLU A 156 24.19 -17.88 33.68
CA GLU A 156 25.56 -17.95 33.17
C GLU A 156 25.62 -17.87 31.65
N PHE A 157 24.72 -18.57 30.96
CA PHE A 157 24.70 -18.57 29.51
C PHE A 157 24.33 -17.18 28.96
N THR A 158 23.28 -16.56 29.48
CA THR A 158 22.86 -15.20 29.10
C THR A 158 23.96 -14.19 29.39
N ARG A 159 24.63 -14.29 30.54
CA ARG A 159 25.75 -13.43 30.92
C ARG A 159 26.90 -13.52 29.92
N GLU A 160 27.37 -14.74 29.63
CA GLU A 160 28.47 -14.98 28.69
C GLU A 160 28.10 -14.55 27.27
N LEU A 161 26.90 -14.87 26.80
CA LEU A 161 26.42 -14.49 25.48
C LEU A 161 26.30 -12.97 25.33
N THR A 162 25.76 -12.29 26.35
CA THR A 162 25.61 -10.84 26.35
C THR A 162 26.97 -10.14 26.37
N LEU A 163 27.92 -10.64 27.17
CA LEU A 163 29.27 -10.09 27.25
C LEU A 163 30.03 -10.29 25.94
N LEU A 164 29.92 -11.48 25.34
CA LEU A 164 30.50 -11.80 24.03
C LEU A 164 29.94 -10.87 22.95
N GLY A 165 28.61 -10.74 22.87
CA GLY A 165 27.94 -9.84 21.93
C GLY A 165 28.38 -8.39 22.11
N PHE A 166 28.41 -7.90 23.36
CA PHE A 166 28.82 -6.53 23.62
C PHE A 166 30.28 -6.24 23.26
N LYS A 167 31.20 -7.18 23.51
CA LYS A 167 32.63 -6.99 23.27
C LYS A 167 33.05 -7.25 21.83
N GLU A 168 32.57 -8.34 21.25
CA GLU A 168 33.11 -8.88 20.00
C GLU A 168 32.21 -8.62 18.79
N ALA A 169 30.93 -8.24 18.98
CA ALA A 169 30.06 -7.99 17.83
C ALA A 169 30.52 -6.78 17.01
N THR A 170 30.55 -6.99 15.69
CA THR A 170 30.80 -5.95 14.70
C THR A 170 29.53 -5.20 14.29
N ASN A 171 28.38 -5.86 14.43
CA ASN A 171 27.06 -5.33 14.14
C ASN A 171 26.07 -5.77 15.22
N PHE A 172 25.09 -4.92 15.50
CA PHE A 172 24.07 -5.12 16.51
C PHE A 172 22.68 -5.13 15.85
N ILE A 173 21.80 -6.01 16.32
CA ILE A 173 20.44 -6.19 15.80
C ILE A 173 19.47 -5.98 16.96
N ARG A 174 18.40 -5.19 16.76
CA ARG A 174 17.50 -4.74 17.84
C ARG A 174 16.89 -5.87 18.68
N ASN A 175 16.56 -6.98 18.04
CA ASN A 175 15.91 -8.15 18.66
C ASN A 175 16.91 -9.27 19.01
N ASP A 176 18.22 -9.01 18.97
CA ASP A 176 19.22 -10.00 19.38
C ASP A 176 19.16 -10.26 20.89
N GLU A 177 19.39 -11.50 21.31
CA GLU A 177 19.33 -11.90 22.73
C GLU A 177 20.28 -11.07 23.60
N SER A 178 21.47 -10.72 23.10
CA SER A 178 22.42 -9.87 23.84
C SER A 178 21.89 -8.44 24.04
N ILE A 179 21.15 -7.91 23.06
CA ILE A 179 20.54 -6.57 23.16
C ILE A 179 19.38 -6.57 24.13
N ILE A 180 18.54 -7.61 24.10
CA ILE A 180 17.40 -7.76 25.03
C ILE A 180 17.91 -7.90 26.47
N ALA A 181 18.96 -8.69 26.69
CA ALA A 181 19.60 -8.80 28.00
C ALA A 181 20.18 -7.46 28.47
N MET A 182 20.88 -6.72 27.60
CA MET A 182 21.38 -5.38 27.89
C MET A 182 20.27 -4.37 28.20
N GLN A 183 19.15 -4.43 27.48
CA GLN A 183 17.98 -3.61 27.78
C GLN A 183 17.47 -3.88 29.20
N SER A 184 17.36 -5.15 29.58
CA SER A 184 16.89 -5.55 30.91
C SER A 184 17.82 -5.07 32.02
N ILE A 185 19.13 -5.27 31.90
CA ILE A 185 20.08 -4.85 32.96
C ILE A 185 20.17 -3.33 33.10
N LEU A 186 20.06 -2.59 31.99
CA LEU A 186 20.10 -1.14 31.98
C LEU A 186 18.75 -0.51 32.38
N ASN A 187 17.72 -1.33 32.66
CA ASN A 187 16.36 -0.90 32.96
C ASN A 187 15.78 0.05 31.89
N LEU A 188 16.09 -0.25 30.63
CA LEU A 188 15.59 0.52 29.48
C LEU A 188 14.23 -0.02 29.04
N SER A 189 13.28 0.89 28.80
CA SER A 189 12.03 0.53 28.14
C SER A 189 12.28 0.19 26.67
N ASP A 190 11.35 -0.57 26.12
CA ASP A 190 11.38 -0.98 24.72
C ASP A 190 11.40 0.22 23.76
N GLU A 191 10.63 1.26 24.09
CA GLU A 191 10.56 2.53 23.36
C GLU A 191 11.87 3.32 23.47
N GLN A 192 12.55 3.29 24.62
CA GLN A 192 13.84 3.96 24.78
C GLN A 192 14.89 3.32 23.89
N VAL A 193 14.96 1.99 23.85
CA VAL A 193 15.91 1.29 22.97
C VAL A 193 15.57 1.54 21.50
N ASP A 194 14.28 1.56 21.14
CA ASP A 194 13.84 1.87 19.77
C ASP A 194 14.26 3.29 19.36
N GLN A 195 14.09 4.29 20.24
CA GLN A 195 14.54 5.67 20.00
C GLN A 195 16.06 5.77 19.84
N MET A 196 16.82 5.08 20.69
CA MET A 196 18.28 5.02 20.58
C MET A 196 18.71 4.38 19.25
N TRP A 197 17.99 3.34 18.80
CA TRP A 197 18.25 2.71 17.51
C TRP A 197 18.03 3.67 16.33
N GLU A 198 16.91 4.38 16.34
CA GLU A 198 16.56 5.36 15.31
C GLU A 198 17.56 6.52 15.28
N GLN A 199 17.99 7.02 16.46
CA GLN A 199 19.02 8.06 16.56
C GLN A 199 20.36 7.59 15.99
N ALA A 200 20.80 6.38 16.32
CA ALA A 200 22.07 5.84 15.89
C ALA A 200 22.18 5.64 14.37
N LEU A 201 21.04 5.45 13.67
CA LEU A 201 20.98 5.30 12.22
C LEU A 201 21.11 6.62 11.45
N ILE A 202 20.85 7.76 12.09
CA ILE A 202 20.88 9.09 11.45
C ILE A 202 22.30 9.70 11.46
N GLN A 203 23.21 9.14 12.26
CA GLN A 203 24.55 9.69 12.54
C GLN A 203 25.66 9.25 11.59
#